data_AF-A0A919A0D4-F1
#
_entry.id   AF-A0A919A0D4-F1
#
_cell.length_a   1.000
_cell.length_b   1.000
_cell.length_c   1.000
_cell.angle_alpha   90.00
_cell.angle_beta   90.00
_cell.angle_gamma   90.00
#
_symmetry.space_group_name_H-M   'P 1'
#
loop_
_entity.id
_entity.type
_entity.pdbx_description
1 polymer ?
#
loop_
_entity_poly.entity_id
_entity_poly.type
_entity_poly.pdbx_seq_one_letter_code
_entity_poly.pdbx_strand_id
1 'polypeptide(L)'
;MDMTAATDVEEVRAMLTEQREQRRGARRVARTPRGPVSSALRAAWRRTAAVAAGLAVLALGAGLAAPAHAAERATCELREGIELRDAIGNVFTKALYCDNLPSDVYARADFASPVTGWLKLSPSWFPCYTTGPADTQGNKTWYYTQGDQVGSMPKIKAWGVVPTEAVRLPAGTTQPFPGLPRCPWF
;
A
#
# COMPACT_ATOMS: atom_id res chain seq x y z
N MET A 1 51.59 -10.79 9.95
CA MET A 1 52.09 -11.18 8.60
C MET A 1 51.29 -12.39 8.14
N ASP A 2 49.97 -12.36 8.25
CA ASP A 2 49.03 -11.67 7.33
C ASP A 2 48.79 -12.45 6.05
N MET A 3 47.81 -13.36 6.13
CA MET A 3 47.20 -14.04 4.98
C MET A 3 45.67 -13.89 4.96
N THR A 4 45.06 -13.25 5.97
CA THR A 4 43.60 -13.18 6.12
C THR A 4 42.97 -11.98 5.41
N ALA A 5 43.76 -10.95 5.06
CA ALA A 5 43.26 -9.71 4.45
C ALA A 5 43.07 -9.78 2.91
N ALA A 6 43.56 -10.84 2.25
CA ALA A 6 43.50 -10.93 0.79
C ALA A 6 42.11 -11.34 0.27
N THR A 7 41.42 -12.26 0.96
CA THR A 7 40.16 -12.85 0.53
C THR A 7 39.01 -11.84 0.46
N ASP A 8 38.97 -10.90 1.42
CA ASP A 8 37.93 -9.88 1.58
C ASP A 8 37.89 -8.91 0.37
N VAL A 9 39.06 -8.51 -0.12
CA VAL A 9 39.20 -7.56 -1.24
C VAL A 9 38.76 -8.16 -2.58
N GLU A 10 38.92 -9.48 -2.76
CA GLU A 10 38.46 -10.17 -3.97
C GLU A 10 36.94 -10.35 -4.00
N GLU A 11 36.34 -10.68 -2.86
CA GLU A 11 34.87 -10.81 -2.72
C GLU A 11 34.16 -9.46 -2.96
N VAL A 12 34.66 -8.37 -2.36
CA VAL A 12 34.16 -7.01 -2.61
C VAL A 12 34.31 -6.61 -4.08
N ARG A 13 35.40 -7.00 -4.76
CA ARG A 13 35.60 -6.75 -6.20
C ARG A 13 34.58 -7.53 -7.06
N ALA A 14 34.24 -8.76 -6.69
CA ALA A 14 33.21 -9.55 -7.37
C ALA A 14 31.83 -8.89 -7.25
N MET A 15 31.40 -8.55 -6.02
CA MET A 15 30.11 -7.89 -5.76
C MET A 15 29.97 -6.56 -6.51
N LEU A 16 31.03 -5.74 -6.54
CA LEU A 16 31.04 -4.47 -7.28
C LEU A 16 30.96 -4.64 -8.80
N THR A 17 31.33 -5.81 -9.32
CA THR A 17 31.25 -6.12 -10.75
C THR A 17 29.81 -6.50 -11.13
N GLU A 18 29.15 -7.38 -10.37
CA GLU A 18 27.73 -7.72 -10.56
C GLU A 18 26.81 -6.49 -10.45
N GLN A 19 27.04 -5.63 -9.45
CA GLN A 19 26.30 -4.38 -9.27
C GLN A 19 26.44 -3.42 -10.47
N ARG A 20 27.58 -3.45 -11.18
CA ARG A 20 27.78 -2.65 -12.40
C ARG A 20 27.01 -3.23 -13.59
N GLU A 21 26.87 -4.54 -13.69
CA GLU A 21 26.11 -5.19 -14.77
C GLU A 21 24.59 -5.01 -14.59
N GLN A 22 24.07 -5.20 -13.36
CA GLN A 22 22.65 -4.94 -13.06
C GLN A 22 22.25 -3.50 -13.40
N ARG A 23 23.09 -2.51 -13.07
CA ARG A 23 22.87 -1.09 -13.43
C ARG A 23 22.95 -0.82 -14.93
N ARG A 24 23.70 -1.61 -15.71
CA ARG A 24 23.71 -1.51 -17.19
C ARG A 24 22.44 -2.09 -17.81
N GLY A 25 21.90 -3.18 -17.25
CA GLY A 25 20.62 -3.76 -17.66
C GLY A 25 19.45 -2.77 -17.51
N ALA A 26 19.33 -2.13 -16.33
CA ALA A 26 18.25 -1.19 -16.03
C ALA A 26 18.15 0.01 -17.01
N ARG A 27 19.29 0.47 -17.58
CA ARG A 27 19.30 1.58 -18.55
C ARG A 27 18.81 1.22 -19.96
N ARG A 28 18.64 -0.07 -20.32
CA ARG A 28 18.18 -0.47 -21.68
C ARG A 28 16.66 -0.49 -21.86
N VAL A 29 15.88 -0.50 -20.78
CA VAL A 29 14.40 -0.67 -20.86
C VAL A 29 13.67 0.67 -21.08
N ALA A 30 14.30 1.80 -20.74
CA ALA A 30 13.69 3.13 -20.83
C ALA A 30 13.81 3.78 -22.23
N ARG A 31 13.21 3.18 -23.27
CA ARG A 31 13.10 3.83 -24.59
C ARG A 31 11.86 3.42 -25.42
N THR A 32 10.67 3.66 -24.87
CA THR A 32 9.39 3.54 -25.60
C THR A 32 9.28 4.64 -26.67
N PRO A 33 8.96 4.31 -27.94
CA PRO A 33 8.77 5.33 -28.98
C PRO A 33 7.44 6.06 -28.80
N ARG A 34 7.44 7.40 -28.98
CA ARG A 34 6.21 8.19 -29.09
C ARG A 34 5.60 7.99 -30.49
N GLY A 35 4.42 7.38 -30.55
CA GLY A 35 3.61 7.36 -31.77
C GLY A 35 3.02 8.74 -32.10
N PRO A 36 2.68 9.01 -33.38
CA PRO A 36 2.17 10.31 -33.80
C PRO A 36 0.72 10.54 -33.37
N VAL A 37 0.44 11.77 -32.92
CA VAL A 37 -0.91 12.25 -32.62
C VAL A 37 -1.76 12.28 -33.89
N SER A 38 -2.88 11.55 -33.90
CA SER A 38 -3.88 11.60 -34.97
C SER A 38 -5.11 12.39 -34.50
N SER A 39 -5.47 13.41 -35.28
CA SER A 39 -6.59 14.31 -35.01
C SER A 39 -7.93 13.74 -35.49
N ALA A 40 -9.04 14.35 -35.02
CA ALA A 40 -10.44 13.98 -35.27
C ALA A 40 -10.89 12.71 -34.51
N LEU A 41 -12.11 12.61 -33.98
CA LEU A 41 -13.38 13.13 -34.50
C LEU A 41 -14.19 14.01 -33.53
N ARG A 42 -15.08 14.83 -34.11
CA ARG A 42 -16.04 15.70 -33.41
C ARG A 42 -17.42 15.04 -33.40
N ALA A 43 -18.07 14.98 -32.25
CA ALA A 43 -19.53 14.89 -32.09
C ALA A 43 -19.86 15.31 -30.64
N ALA A 44 -20.15 16.58 -30.31
CA ALA A 44 -21.32 17.38 -30.70
C ALA A 44 -22.65 16.84 -30.16
N TRP A 45 -23.08 17.32 -28.99
CA TRP A 45 -24.47 17.71 -28.70
C TRP A 45 -24.55 18.67 -27.49
N ARG A 46 -25.00 19.91 -27.78
CA ARG A 46 -26.06 20.72 -27.12
C ARG A 46 -26.12 20.66 -25.56
N ARG A 47 -26.21 21.80 -24.83
CA ARG A 47 -27.19 22.89 -25.01
C ARG A 47 -26.70 24.28 -24.50
N THR A 48 -27.19 25.32 -25.17
CA THR A 48 -27.53 26.72 -24.76
C THR A 48 -27.56 27.08 -23.26
N ALA A 49 -27.31 28.33 -22.80
CA ALA A 49 -27.16 29.64 -23.48
C ALA A 49 -26.36 30.69 -22.61
N ALA A 50 -26.20 31.91 -23.16
CA ALA A 50 -25.73 33.16 -22.51
C ALA A 50 -26.61 33.55 -21.28
N VAL A 51 -26.33 34.56 -20.43
CA VAL A 51 -25.69 35.90 -20.51
C VAL A 51 -24.95 36.09 -19.14
N ALA A 52 -23.96 36.97 -18.88
CA ALA A 52 -23.71 38.36 -19.31
C ALA A 52 -22.22 38.79 -19.16
N ALA A 53 -21.95 40.09 -19.34
CA ALA A 53 -20.71 40.76 -18.92
C ALA A 53 -20.98 41.72 -17.75
N GLY A 54 -20.02 41.86 -16.83
CA GLY A 54 -20.10 42.77 -15.69
C GLY A 54 -18.71 43.12 -15.16
N LEU A 55 -18.27 44.36 -15.39
CA LEU A 55 -17.11 44.95 -14.72
C LEU A 55 -17.50 45.36 -13.30
N ALA A 56 -16.63 45.11 -12.30
CA ALA A 56 -15.99 46.16 -11.48
C ALA A 56 -15.53 45.71 -10.06
N VAL A 57 -14.63 46.52 -9.52
CA VAL A 57 -14.24 46.71 -8.10
C VAL A 57 -13.24 45.73 -7.46
N LEU A 58 -12.16 46.33 -6.92
CA LEU A 58 -11.18 45.69 -6.04
C LEU A 58 -11.75 45.48 -4.63
N ALA A 59 -11.41 44.36 -4.00
CA ALA A 59 -11.32 44.28 -2.54
C ALA A 59 -10.09 43.44 -2.14
N LEU A 60 -9.20 44.02 -1.34
CA LEU A 60 -8.12 43.26 -0.67
C LEU A 60 -8.74 42.39 0.43
N GLY A 61 -8.17 41.21 0.69
CA GLY A 61 -8.53 40.44 1.89
C GLY A 61 -8.70 38.93 1.75
N ALA A 62 -8.08 38.28 0.77
CA ALA A 62 -7.97 36.81 0.79
C ALA A 62 -6.87 36.40 1.78
N GLY A 63 -7.24 36.26 3.06
CA GLY A 63 -6.36 35.65 4.05
C GLY A 63 -5.96 34.25 3.61
N LEU A 64 -4.67 33.93 3.70
CA LEU A 64 -4.13 32.59 3.45
C LEU A 64 -4.55 31.64 4.58
N ALA A 65 -5.83 31.27 4.60
CA ALA A 65 -6.29 30.08 5.28
C ALA A 65 -5.65 28.90 4.56
N ALA A 66 -4.49 28.44 5.06
CA ALA A 66 -3.93 27.16 4.68
C ALA A 66 -5.04 26.11 4.81
N PRO A 67 -5.14 25.13 3.89
CA PRO A 67 -6.10 24.06 4.03
C PRO A 67 -5.77 23.31 5.32
N ALA A 68 -6.58 23.55 6.35
CA ALA A 68 -6.65 22.71 7.51
C ALA A 68 -6.97 21.32 6.95
N HIS A 69 -5.95 20.45 6.91
CA HIS A 69 -6.17 19.03 6.72
C HIS A 69 -6.93 18.60 7.97
N ALA A 70 -8.26 18.65 7.88
CA ALA A 70 -9.13 17.98 8.82
C ALA A 70 -8.62 16.54 8.85
N ALA A 71 -8.14 16.10 10.00
CA ALA A 71 -7.62 14.75 10.15
C ALA A 71 -8.77 13.80 9.81
N GLU A 72 -8.71 13.24 8.61
CA GLU A 72 -9.73 12.37 8.07
C GLU A 72 -9.81 11.16 9.00
N ARG A 73 -10.87 11.12 9.81
CA ARG A 73 -11.08 10.05 10.77
C ARG A 73 -11.34 8.80 9.97
N ALA A 74 -10.31 7.97 9.85
CA ALA A 74 -10.42 6.70 9.16
C ALA A 74 -11.60 5.90 9.71
N THR A 75 -12.47 5.45 8.81
CA THR A 75 -13.72 4.79 9.19
C THR A 75 -13.49 3.30 9.34
N CYS A 76 -13.24 2.89 10.58
CA CYS A 76 -13.13 1.49 10.96
C CYS A 76 -14.48 0.93 11.42
N GLU A 77 -14.92 -0.18 10.82
CA GLU A 77 -16.17 -0.87 11.15
C GLU A 77 -15.92 -2.38 11.27
N LEU A 78 -16.34 -2.99 12.37
CA LEU A 78 -16.35 -4.44 12.51
C LEU A 78 -17.64 -4.99 11.89
N ARG A 79 -17.53 -5.80 10.83
CA ARG A 79 -18.67 -6.43 10.15
C ARG A 79 -18.73 -7.92 10.45
N GLU A 80 -19.95 -8.42 10.64
CA GLU A 80 -20.27 -9.83 10.89
C GLU A 80 -21.24 -10.34 9.81
N GLY A 81 -21.43 -11.67 9.72
CA GLY A 81 -22.35 -12.28 8.75
C GLY A 81 -21.85 -12.26 7.30
N ILE A 82 -20.57 -11.88 7.10
CA ILE A 82 -19.86 -12.01 5.82
C ILE A 82 -19.33 -13.44 5.64
N GLU A 83 -18.83 -13.78 4.46
CA GLU A 83 -18.00 -14.97 4.27
C GLU A 83 -16.76 -14.60 3.44
N LEU A 84 -15.58 -14.74 4.05
CA LEU A 84 -14.29 -14.57 3.39
C LEU A 84 -13.54 -15.90 3.42
N ARG A 85 -12.87 -16.26 2.33
CA ARG A 85 -12.12 -17.53 2.21
C ARG A 85 -10.71 -17.30 1.72
N ASP A 86 -9.73 -17.78 2.49
CA ASP A 86 -8.33 -17.67 2.09
C ASP A 86 -7.90 -18.72 1.06
N ALA A 87 -6.64 -18.62 0.61
CA ALA A 87 -6.09 -19.52 -0.39
C ALA A 87 -5.82 -20.95 0.12
N ILE A 88 -5.90 -21.20 1.44
CA ILE A 88 -5.69 -22.52 2.06
C ILE A 88 -6.97 -23.13 2.65
N GLY A 89 -8.10 -22.43 2.56
CA GLY A 89 -9.44 -22.93 2.89
C GLY A 89 -9.99 -22.45 4.23
N ASN A 90 -9.31 -21.55 4.95
CA ASN A 90 -9.87 -20.94 6.15
C ASN A 90 -11.07 -20.07 5.78
N VAL A 91 -12.09 -20.06 6.64
CA VAL A 91 -13.33 -19.29 6.47
C VAL A 91 -13.46 -18.29 7.61
N PHE A 92 -13.74 -17.03 7.27
CA PHE A 92 -13.99 -15.98 8.24
C PHE A 92 -15.40 -15.41 8.07
N THR A 93 -16.13 -15.31 9.19
CA THR A 93 -17.49 -14.76 9.26
C THR A 93 -17.55 -13.33 9.77
N LYS A 94 -16.37 -12.73 10.00
CA LYS A 94 -16.14 -11.43 10.62
C LYS A 94 -14.91 -10.76 10.01
N ALA A 95 -14.95 -9.44 9.82
CA ALA A 95 -13.77 -8.65 9.51
C ALA A 95 -13.91 -7.19 9.94
N LEU A 96 -12.77 -6.59 10.31
CA LEU A 96 -12.61 -5.14 10.37
C LEU A 96 -12.48 -4.61 8.94
N TYR A 97 -13.37 -3.73 8.52
CA TYR A 97 -13.23 -2.90 7.33
C TYR A 97 -12.65 -1.57 7.76
N CYS A 98 -11.55 -1.12 7.15
CA CYS A 98 -10.99 0.19 7.45
C CYS A 98 -10.10 0.72 6.33
N ASP A 99 -9.87 2.04 6.35
CA ASP A 99 -8.90 2.67 5.48
C ASP A 99 -7.48 2.17 5.77
N ASN A 100 -6.63 2.20 4.77
CA ASN A 100 -5.28 1.66 4.81
C ASN A 100 -4.34 2.50 3.94
N LEU A 101 -3.06 2.42 4.25
CA LEU A 101 -2.00 2.87 3.36
C LEU A 101 -1.68 1.77 2.33
N PRO A 102 -1.09 2.11 1.17
CA PRO A 102 -0.42 1.14 0.34
C PRO A 102 0.68 0.42 1.13
N SER A 103 0.76 -0.91 1.02
CA SER A 103 1.65 -1.73 1.85
C SER A 103 2.02 -3.04 1.15
N ASP A 104 3.20 -3.57 1.46
CA ASP A 104 3.54 -4.97 1.17
C ASP A 104 2.71 -5.90 2.07
N VAL A 105 2.21 -7.01 1.52
CA VAL A 105 1.52 -8.06 2.27
C VAL A 105 2.46 -9.24 2.48
N TYR A 106 2.85 -9.48 3.74
CA TYR A 106 3.91 -10.42 4.13
C TYR A 106 3.35 -11.81 4.46
N ALA A 107 4.08 -12.88 4.14
CA ALA A 107 3.62 -14.26 4.36
C ALA A 107 3.48 -14.62 5.85
N ARG A 108 4.19 -13.91 6.73
CA ARG A 108 4.14 -13.98 8.19
C ARG A 108 4.31 -12.58 8.76
N ALA A 109 4.00 -12.41 10.04
CA ALA A 109 4.21 -11.15 10.76
C ALA A 109 5.71 -10.94 11.05
N ASP A 110 6.46 -10.60 10.02
CA ASP A 110 7.89 -10.28 10.02
C ASP A 110 8.25 -9.56 8.71
N PHE A 111 8.98 -8.45 8.77
CA PHE A 111 9.43 -7.71 7.59
C PHE A 111 10.45 -8.49 6.72
N ALA A 112 11.12 -9.50 7.28
CA ALA A 112 11.97 -10.43 6.53
C ALA A 112 11.17 -11.56 5.85
N SER A 113 9.85 -11.61 6.03
CA SER A 113 8.99 -12.62 5.38
C SER A 113 8.80 -12.31 3.89
N PRO A 114 8.64 -13.33 3.02
CA PRO A 114 8.34 -13.09 1.60
C PRO A 114 7.08 -12.26 1.38
N VAL A 115 7.15 -11.29 0.45
CA VAL A 115 6.01 -10.49 0.02
C VAL A 115 5.11 -11.31 -0.92
N THR A 116 3.90 -11.55 -0.44
CA THR A 116 2.85 -12.36 -1.09
C THR A 116 2.05 -11.56 -2.11
N GLY A 117 1.99 -10.24 -1.93
CA GLY A 117 1.25 -9.28 -2.73
C GLY A 117 1.29 -7.88 -2.13
N TRP A 118 0.42 -6.99 -2.62
CA TRP A 118 0.41 -5.57 -2.25
C TRP A 118 -1.00 -5.06 -2.02
N LEU A 119 -1.19 -4.28 -0.94
CA LEU A 119 -2.30 -3.35 -0.81
C LEU A 119 -2.00 -2.11 -1.64
N LYS A 120 -2.98 -1.70 -2.45
CA LYS A 120 -2.94 -0.56 -3.36
C LYS A 120 -4.21 0.29 -3.29
N LEU A 121 -5.34 -0.32 -2.95
CA LEU A 121 -6.63 0.32 -2.81
C LEU A 121 -6.97 0.52 -1.33
N SER A 122 -8.02 1.31 -1.10
CA SER A 122 -8.59 1.55 0.22
C SER A 122 -10.10 1.81 0.07
N PRO A 123 -10.95 1.38 1.02
CA PRO A 123 -10.63 0.61 2.23
C PRO A 123 -10.30 -0.86 1.96
N SER A 124 -9.68 -1.51 2.94
CA SER A 124 -9.41 -2.95 2.95
C SER A 124 -10.17 -3.64 4.09
N TRP A 125 -10.22 -4.98 4.06
CA TRP A 125 -10.80 -5.79 5.13
C TRP A 125 -9.74 -6.69 5.78
N PHE A 126 -9.91 -6.92 7.09
CA PHE A 126 -8.96 -7.64 7.93
C PHE A 126 -9.75 -8.60 8.83
N PRO A 127 -9.73 -9.93 8.61
CA PRO A 127 -10.63 -10.83 9.33
C PRO A 127 -10.08 -11.30 10.68
N CYS A 128 -8.77 -11.18 10.89
CA CYS A 128 -8.10 -11.50 12.15
C CYS A 128 -6.77 -10.74 12.28
N TYR A 129 -6.20 -10.72 13.49
CA TYR A 129 -4.87 -10.18 13.76
C TYR A 129 -3.91 -11.25 14.29
N THR A 130 -2.61 -10.95 14.26
CA THR A 130 -1.57 -11.73 14.94
C THR A 130 -0.53 -10.79 15.58
N THR A 131 0.52 -11.36 16.16
CA THR A 131 1.63 -10.65 16.82
C THR A 131 2.95 -11.01 16.17
N GLY A 132 3.82 -10.03 15.94
CA GLY A 132 5.15 -10.21 15.35
C GLY A 132 6.20 -9.26 15.95
N PRO A 133 7.31 -8.99 15.25
CA PRO A 133 8.18 -7.86 15.51
C PRO A 133 7.40 -6.54 15.50
N ALA A 134 7.98 -5.53 16.14
CA ALA A 134 7.40 -4.19 16.16
C ALA A 134 7.51 -3.51 14.77
N ASP A 135 6.45 -2.80 14.38
CA ASP A 135 6.47 -1.88 13.24
C ASP A 135 7.25 -0.59 13.54
N THR A 136 7.34 0.36 12.60
CA THR A 136 8.14 1.58 12.80
C THR A 136 7.62 2.48 13.92
N GLN A 137 6.38 2.25 14.39
CA GLN A 137 5.72 2.95 15.48
C GLN A 137 5.77 2.17 16.81
N GLY A 138 6.42 1.00 16.84
CA GLY A 138 6.54 0.16 18.03
C GLY A 138 5.41 -0.85 18.23
N ASN A 139 4.39 -0.89 17.36
CA ASN A 139 3.26 -1.80 17.50
C ASN A 139 3.64 -3.21 17.04
N LYS A 140 3.33 -4.21 17.87
CA LYS A 140 3.57 -5.63 17.55
C LYS A 140 2.39 -6.33 16.90
N THR A 141 1.28 -5.61 16.65
CA THR A 141 0.07 -6.17 16.03
C THR A 141 0.21 -6.14 14.51
N TRP A 142 -0.22 -7.22 13.87
CA TRP A 142 -0.24 -7.38 12.42
C TRP A 142 -1.62 -7.86 11.98
N TYR A 143 -2.18 -7.28 10.93
CA TYR A 143 -3.55 -7.58 10.47
C TYR A 143 -3.50 -8.49 9.23
N TYR A 144 -4.22 -9.62 9.27
CA TYR A 144 -4.34 -10.53 8.14
C TYR A 144 -5.26 -9.93 7.07
N THR A 145 -4.97 -10.14 5.79
CA THR A 145 -5.75 -9.58 4.66
C THR A 145 -5.37 -10.27 3.34
N GLN A 146 -6.02 -9.86 2.26
CA GLN A 146 -5.64 -10.18 0.89
C GLN A 146 -5.25 -8.90 0.13
N GLY A 147 -4.05 -8.89 -0.47
CA GLY A 147 -3.60 -7.78 -1.31
C GLY A 147 -4.35 -7.67 -2.65
N ASP A 148 -4.52 -6.44 -3.14
CA ASP A 148 -5.11 -6.13 -4.45
C ASP A 148 -4.32 -6.71 -5.63
N GLN A 149 -3.00 -6.85 -5.47
CA GLN A 149 -2.12 -7.42 -6.48
C GLN A 149 -1.31 -8.60 -5.91
N VAL A 150 -1.32 -9.72 -6.65
CA VAL A 150 -0.50 -10.91 -6.39
C VAL A 150 0.98 -10.63 -6.64
N GLY A 151 1.81 -11.00 -5.67
CA GLY A 151 3.27 -10.89 -5.69
C GLY A 151 3.98 -12.22 -5.97
N SER A 152 5.12 -12.43 -5.30
CA SER A 152 6.04 -13.53 -5.60
C SER A 152 5.47 -14.95 -5.36
N MET A 153 4.35 -15.06 -4.64
CA MET A 153 3.74 -16.32 -4.22
C MET A 153 2.31 -16.48 -4.77
N PRO A 154 2.13 -16.76 -6.08
CA PRO A 154 0.81 -16.75 -6.70
C PRO A 154 -0.17 -17.79 -6.16
N LYS A 155 0.32 -18.91 -5.62
CA LYS A 155 -0.52 -19.96 -5.02
C LYS A 155 -1.33 -19.48 -3.81
N ILE A 156 -0.82 -18.52 -3.05
CA ILE A 156 -1.51 -17.93 -1.89
C ILE A 156 -2.29 -16.66 -2.24
N LYS A 157 -2.38 -16.28 -3.52
CA LYS A 157 -3.28 -15.23 -4.03
C LYS A 157 -3.24 -13.90 -3.24
N ALA A 158 -2.05 -13.40 -2.90
CA ALA A 158 -1.83 -12.19 -2.10
C ALA A 158 -2.33 -12.23 -0.64
N TRP A 159 -2.68 -13.40 -0.09
CA TRP A 159 -3.02 -13.53 1.32
C TRP A 159 -1.79 -13.49 2.21
N GLY A 160 -1.88 -12.75 3.31
CA GLY A 160 -0.80 -12.56 4.28
C GLY A 160 -1.17 -11.52 5.32
N VAL A 161 -0.18 -10.88 5.94
CA VAL A 161 -0.37 -9.86 6.96
C VAL A 161 0.29 -8.53 6.59
N VAL A 162 -0.24 -7.44 7.15
CA VAL A 162 0.36 -6.10 7.11
C VAL A 162 0.61 -5.58 8.53
N PRO A 163 1.62 -4.72 8.76
CA PRO A 163 1.86 -4.13 10.09
C PRO A 163 0.73 -3.17 10.48
N THR A 164 0.60 -2.86 11.77
CA THR A 164 -0.45 -1.95 12.27
C THR A 164 -0.40 -0.58 11.60
N GLU A 165 0.79 -0.02 11.38
CA GLU A 165 0.98 1.26 10.68
C GLU A 165 0.36 1.33 9.27
N ALA A 166 0.12 0.20 8.61
CA ALA A 166 -0.55 0.15 7.31
C ALA A 166 -2.08 0.30 7.42
N VAL A 167 -2.67 0.02 8.60
CA VAL A 167 -4.11 0.11 8.85
C VAL A 167 -4.39 1.44 9.55
N ARG A 168 -5.21 2.30 8.93
CA ARG A 168 -5.52 3.61 9.51
C ARG A 168 -6.57 3.46 10.60
N LEU A 169 -6.15 3.20 11.82
CA LEU A 169 -7.06 3.08 12.96
C LEU A 169 -7.36 4.46 13.56
N PRO A 170 -8.59 4.72 14.08
CA PRO A 170 -8.90 5.98 14.75
C PRO A 170 -7.92 6.29 15.89
N ALA A 171 -7.56 7.56 16.06
CA ALA A 171 -6.65 7.99 17.12
C ALA A 171 -7.16 7.55 18.51
N GLY A 172 -6.28 6.95 19.30
CA GLY A 172 -6.62 6.38 20.61
C GLY A 172 -7.18 4.95 20.59
N THR A 173 -7.30 4.31 19.42
CA THR A 173 -7.73 2.90 19.32
C THR A 173 -6.67 1.98 19.90
N THR A 174 -7.05 1.19 20.92
CA THR A 174 -6.22 0.11 21.48
C THR A 174 -5.85 -0.90 20.40
N GLN A 175 -4.61 -1.39 20.43
CA GLN A 175 -4.15 -2.48 19.56
C GLN A 175 -4.17 -3.82 20.33
N PRO A 176 -4.67 -4.92 19.73
CA PRO A 176 -5.39 -5.00 18.46
C PRO A 176 -6.77 -4.35 18.50
N PHE A 177 -7.36 -4.05 17.33
CA PHE A 177 -8.69 -3.46 17.23
C PHE A 177 -9.74 -4.24 18.07
N PRO A 178 -10.48 -3.58 18.98
CA PRO A 178 -11.40 -4.26 19.88
C PRO A 178 -12.44 -5.14 19.16
N GLY A 179 -12.56 -6.40 19.58
CA GLY A 179 -13.53 -7.35 19.04
C GLY A 179 -13.09 -8.09 17.77
N LEU A 180 -11.94 -7.75 17.16
CA LEU A 180 -11.34 -8.54 16.10
C LEU A 180 -10.61 -9.78 16.71
N PRO A 181 -10.80 -11.00 16.20
CA PRO A 181 -10.18 -12.20 16.76
C PRO A 181 -8.71 -12.35 16.35
N ARG A 182 -7.92 -13.09 17.15
CA ARG A 182 -6.60 -13.56 16.75
C ARG A 182 -6.74 -14.65 15.67
N CYS A 183 -5.86 -14.65 14.68
CA CYS A 183 -5.79 -15.71 13.67
C CYS A 183 -5.41 -17.05 14.33
N PRO A 184 -6.15 -18.16 14.10
CA PRO A 184 -5.97 -19.40 14.86
C PRO A 184 -4.76 -20.26 14.46
N TRP A 185 -3.92 -19.82 13.50
CA TRP A 185 -2.72 -20.53 13.01
C TRP A 185 -1.40 -19.76 13.22
N PHE A 186 -1.38 -18.78 14.13
CA PHE A 186 -0.20 -17.98 14.49
C PHE A 186 0.00 -17.89 16.01
#